data_AF-A0A4Q3W2V3-F1
#
_entry.id   AF-A0A4Q3W2V3-F1
#
_cell.length_a   1.000
_cell.length_b   1.000
_cell.length_c   1.000
_cell.angle_alpha   90.00
_cell.angle_beta   90.00
_cell.angle_gamma   90.00
#
_symmetry.space_group_name_H-M   'P 1'
#
loop_
_entity.id
_entity.type
_entity.pdbx_description
1 polymer ?
#
loop_
_entity_poly.entity_id
_entity_poly.type
_entity_poly.pdbx_seq_one_letter_code
_entity_poly.pdbx_strand_id
1 'polypeptide(L)'
;AALVPMHLALSGAVSNDPLLICLCTWTLAWLALSVREGWTLARALAVGVLVGLALLTKTTALALLPAVLIAVIVRRPNAKAVLVATAAILVLALPWMIRNQSLYGDPFAIKEFNRAFTQSAQKEYMVTQVIPRAQPDADPEMAYWKDWVGFWSARSFVGVFGYMDIWMTQNGRLSGKLDDNRLYWVAFLVLGGALAAGLRGFGDPKARGGLAVFTVFGLVILALFIQFNRQYFQAQGRYVYPALAVWATGIGLGLSAWKKRPMAGVALLVLLLVGIDAFALSRLDNEFALRIEAGRQAQ
;
A
#
# COMPACT_ATOMS: atom_id res chain seq x y z
N ALA A 1 6.53 -5.87 -7.80
CA ALA A 1 6.86 -5.17 -6.53
C ALA A 1 8.12 -4.33 -6.69
N ALA A 2 9.28 -4.94 -6.92
CA ALA A 2 10.56 -4.21 -7.02
C ALA A 2 10.61 -3.17 -8.15
N LEU A 3 9.96 -3.43 -9.29
CA LEU A 3 9.99 -2.57 -10.48
C LEU A 3 8.76 -1.65 -10.61
N VAL A 4 7.99 -1.45 -9.54
CA VAL A 4 6.88 -0.49 -9.62
C VAL A 4 7.49 0.91 -9.46
N PRO A 5 7.35 1.85 -10.41
CA PRO A 5 8.09 3.11 -10.41
C PRO A 5 7.91 3.91 -9.11
N MET A 6 6.66 4.07 -8.64
CA MET A 6 6.40 4.79 -7.39
C MET A 6 6.97 4.04 -6.16
N HIS A 7 7.03 2.71 -6.18
CA HIS A 7 7.70 1.96 -5.11
C HIS A 7 9.23 2.20 -5.13
N LEU A 8 9.86 2.21 -6.30
CA LEU A 8 11.28 2.56 -6.46
C LEU A 8 11.57 3.98 -5.95
N ALA A 9 10.77 4.95 -6.38
CA ALA A 9 10.89 6.34 -5.95
C ALA A 9 10.72 6.49 -4.43
N LEU A 10 9.73 5.81 -3.84
CA LEU A 10 9.50 5.82 -2.41
C LEU A 10 10.64 5.18 -1.62
N SER A 11 11.24 4.11 -2.16
CA SER A 11 12.42 3.45 -1.59
C SER A 11 13.69 4.30 -1.68
N GLY A 12 13.78 5.21 -2.64
CA GLY A 12 14.87 6.19 -2.75
C GLY A 12 14.70 7.42 -1.84
N ALA A 13 13.52 7.61 -1.23
CA ALA A 13 13.21 8.74 -0.37
C ALA A 13 13.47 8.43 1.11
N VAL A 14 13.85 9.45 1.89
CA VAL A 14 13.91 9.35 3.36
C VAL A 14 12.49 9.36 3.91
N SER A 15 11.94 8.17 4.15
CA SER A 15 10.61 8.01 4.74
C SER A 15 10.47 6.71 5.55
N ASN A 16 9.41 6.60 6.35
CA ASN A 16 9.11 5.38 7.09
C ASN A 16 8.39 4.30 6.26
N ASP A 17 7.99 4.61 5.02
CA ASP A 17 7.21 3.68 4.20
C ASP A 17 8.03 2.46 3.74
N PRO A 18 9.27 2.58 3.22
CA PRO A 18 10.05 1.42 2.79
C PRO A 18 10.28 0.40 3.91
N LEU A 19 10.62 0.87 5.11
CA LEU A 19 10.82 0.01 6.27
C LEU A 19 9.50 -0.67 6.67
N LEU A 20 8.39 0.06 6.69
CA LEU A 20 7.08 -0.52 6.98
C LEU A 20 6.69 -1.59 5.97
N ILE A 21 6.86 -1.33 4.67
CA ILE A 21 6.55 -2.27 3.59
C ILE A 21 7.38 -3.55 3.75
N CYS A 22 8.67 -3.41 4.07
CA CYS A 22 9.57 -4.52 4.33
C CYS A 22 9.09 -5.37 5.53
N LEU A 23 8.79 -4.73 6.66
CA LEU A 23 8.34 -5.41 7.88
C LEU A 23 6.99 -6.09 7.70
N CYS A 24 6.03 -5.45 7.01
CA CYS A 24 4.75 -6.06 6.66
C CYS A 24 4.95 -7.28 5.75
N THR A 25 5.79 -7.15 4.71
CA THR A 25 6.08 -8.24 3.77
C THR A 25 6.69 -9.45 4.46
N TRP A 26 7.70 -9.24 5.30
CA TRP A 26 8.33 -10.33 6.05
C TRP A 26 7.40 -10.92 7.12
N THR A 27 6.58 -10.10 7.78
CA THR A 27 5.56 -10.61 8.70
C THR A 27 4.62 -11.56 7.98
N LEU A 28 4.08 -11.16 6.83
CA LEU A 28 3.21 -12.00 6.01
C LEU A 28 3.89 -13.29 5.56
N ALA A 29 5.16 -13.23 5.14
CA ALA A 29 5.93 -14.41 4.75
C ALA A 29 6.08 -15.41 5.92
N TRP A 30 6.44 -14.93 7.12
CA TRP A 30 6.55 -15.77 8.32
C TRP A 30 5.20 -16.30 8.81
N LEU A 31 4.11 -15.53 8.68
CA LEU A 31 2.76 -16.01 8.96
C LEU A 31 2.35 -17.12 7.99
N ALA A 32 2.57 -16.94 6.68
CA ALA A 32 2.29 -17.97 5.68
C ALA A 32 3.09 -19.25 5.94
N LEU A 33 4.38 -19.12 6.27
CA LEU A 33 5.23 -20.25 6.64
C LEU A 33 4.73 -20.95 7.91
N SER A 34 4.35 -20.19 8.93
CA SER A 34 3.85 -20.73 10.21
C SER A 34 2.50 -21.43 10.05
N VAL A 35 1.64 -20.93 9.17
CA VAL A 35 0.38 -21.58 8.84
C VAL A 35 0.61 -22.88 8.07
N ARG A 36 1.52 -22.87 7.08
CA ARG A 36 1.82 -24.04 6.24
C ARG A 36 2.53 -25.15 7.00
N GLU A 37 3.55 -24.80 7.77
CA GLU A 37 4.47 -25.77 8.38
C GLU A 37 4.30 -25.89 9.90
N GLY A 38 3.42 -25.09 10.50
CA GLY A 38 3.20 -25.04 11.95
C GLY A 38 4.04 -24.00 12.67
N TRP A 39 3.63 -23.68 13.89
CA TRP A 39 4.30 -22.70 14.73
C TRP A 39 5.45 -23.33 15.52
N THR A 40 6.61 -22.69 15.46
CA THR A 40 7.76 -22.96 16.34
C THR A 40 8.01 -21.72 17.21
N LEU A 41 8.80 -21.85 18.29
CA LEU A 41 9.17 -20.70 19.11
C LEU A 41 9.96 -19.66 18.31
N ALA A 42 10.85 -20.09 17.41
CA ALA A 42 11.60 -19.20 16.53
C ALA A 42 10.69 -18.43 15.56
N ARG A 43 9.71 -19.11 14.95
CA ARG A 43 8.70 -18.47 14.08
C ARG A 43 7.86 -17.44 14.84
N ALA A 44 7.42 -17.81 16.04
CA ALA A 44 6.63 -16.92 16.88
C ALA A 44 7.42 -15.69 17.33
N LEU A 45 8.69 -15.88 17.72
CA LEU A 45 9.60 -14.77 18.04
C LEU A 45 9.80 -13.86 16.83
N ALA A 46 10.07 -14.42 15.64
CA ALA A 46 10.26 -13.65 14.42
C ALA A 46 9.03 -12.81 14.09
N VAL A 47 7.82 -13.41 14.13
CA VAL A 47 6.55 -12.68 13.93
C VAL A 47 6.39 -11.56 14.96
N GLY A 48 6.64 -11.85 16.24
CA GLY A 48 6.49 -10.86 17.31
C GLY A 48 7.46 -9.68 17.17
N VAL A 49 8.73 -9.96 16.84
CA VAL A 49 9.74 -8.94 16.59
C VAL A 49 9.36 -8.08 15.37
N LEU A 50 8.97 -8.71 14.26
CA LEU A 50 8.60 -7.99 13.03
C LEU A 50 7.38 -7.08 13.24
N VAL A 51 6.35 -7.57 13.94
CA VAL A 51 5.16 -6.77 14.28
C VAL A 51 5.53 -5.63 15.24
N GLY A 52 6.34 -5.89 16.27
CA GLY A 52 6.80 -4.87 17.20
C GLY A 52 7.59 -3.76 16.52
N LEU A 53 8.54 -4.12 15.64
CA LEU A 53 9.29 -3.15 14.83
C LEU A 53 8.39 -2.40 13.85
N ALA A 54 7.38 -3.06 13.25
CA ALA A 54 6.45 -2.41 12.34
C ALA A 54 5.63 -1.33 13.06
N LEU A 55 5.18 -1.62 14.29
CA LEU A 55 4.47 -0.65 15.14
C LEU A 55 5.34 0.55 15.52
N LEU A 56 6.62 0.32 15.83
CA LEU A 56 7.58 1.41 16.07
C LEU A 56 7.85 2.25 14.81
N THR A 57 7.73 1.65 13.63
CA THR A 57 7.94 2.34 12.34
C THR A 57 6.75 3.23 11.98
N LYS A 58 5.52 2.71 12.14
CA LYS A 58 4.29 3.44 11.83
C LYS A 58 3.09 2.82 12.54
N THR A 59 2.24 3.64 13.14
CA THR A 59 1.01 3.20 13.84
C THR A 59 0.03 2.45 12.95
N THR A 60 0.05 2.71 11.63
CA THR A 60 -0.76 1.96 10.66
C THR A 60 -0.41 0.47 10.59
N ALA A 61 0.74 0.04 11.14
CA ALA A 61 1.10 -1.36 11.29
C ALA A 61 0.17 -2.16 12.22
N LEU A 62 -0.71 -1.51 12.99
CA LEU A 62 -1.82 -2.17 13.68
C LEU A 62 -2.69 -3.02 12.73
N ALA A 63 -2.69 -2.69 11.44
CA ALA A 63 -3.31 -3.49 10.37
C ALA A 63 -2.79 -4.95 10.29
N LEU A 64 -1.60 -5.26 10.84
CA LEU A 64 -1.06 -6.62 10.88
C LEU A 64 -1.79 -7.51 11.90
N LEU A 65 -2.40 -6.94 12.95
CA LEU A 65 -2.98 -7.72 14.04
C LEU A 65 -4.12 -8.66 13.59
N PRO A 66 -5.07 -8.24 12.73
CA PRO A 66 -6.06 -9.16 12.16
C PRO A 66 -5.41 -10.30 11.35
N ALA A 67 -4.33 -10.04 10.61
CA ALA A 67 -3.64 -11.07 9.85
C ALA A 67 -2.96 -12.11 10.75
N VAL A 68 -2.33 -11.66 11.85
CA VAL A 68 -1.77 -12.53 12.89
C VAL A 68 -2.87 -13.38 13.53
N LEU A 69 -4.02 -12.78 13.87
CA LEU A 69 -5.15 -13.49 14.45
C LEU A 69 -5.67 -14.60 13.52
N ILE A 70 -5.81 -14.32 12.22
CA ILE A 70 -6.23 -15.32 11.23
C ILE A 70 -5.21 -16.45 11.12
N ALA A 71 -3.92 -16.14 11.11
CA ALA A 71 -2.87 -17.17 11.09
C ALA A 71 -2.95 -18.11 12.30
N VAL A 72 -3.23 -17.56 13.49
CA VAL A 72 -3.44 -18.31 14.74
C VAL A 72 -4.71 -19.17 14.68
N ILE A 73 -5.80 -18.65 14.12
CA ILE A 73 -7.06 -19.39 13.97
C ILE A 73 -6.89 -20.57 13.00
N VAL A 74 -6.26 -20.33 11.85
CA VAL A 74 -6.05 -21.35 10.80
C VAL A 74 -5.11 -22.45 11.29
N ARG A 75 -4.06 -22.10 12.03
CA ARG A 75 -3.09 -23.04 12.57
C ARG A 75 -2.78 -22.64 14.00
N ARG A 76 -3.35 -23.35 14.98
CA ARG A 76 -3.19 -22.97 16.40
C ARG A 76 -1.74 -23.19 16.89
N PRO A 77 -1.05 -22.15 17.38
CA PRO A 77 0.20 -22.29 18.12
C PRO A 77 -0.04 -22.86 19.52
N ASN A 78 1.00 -23.39 20.14
CA ASN A 78 0.97 -23.68 21.58
C ASN A 78 1.10 -22.39 22.41
N ALA A 79 0.77 -22.48 23.71
CA ALA A 79 0.76 -21.32 24.61
C ALA A 79 2.14 -20.62 24.71
N LYS A 80 3.25 -21.38 24.64
CA LYS A 80 4.60 -20.83 24.69
C LYS A 80 4.90 -19.95 23.47
N ALA A 81 4.51 -20.39 22.28
CA ALA A 81 4.66 -19.62 21.06
C ALA A 81 3.83 -18.32 21.11
N VAL A 82 2.58 -18.38 21.59
CA VAL A 82 1.76 -17.16 21.79
C VAL A 82 2.44 -16.20 22.76
N LEU A 83 2.91 -16.70 23.91
CA LEU A 83 3.59 -15.89 24.91
C LEU A 83 4.84 -15.22 24.34
N VAL A 84 5.67 -15.96 23.59
CA VAL A 84 6.91 -15.44 22.99
C VAL A 84 6.61 -14.35 21.95
N ALA A 85 5.63 -14.56 21.07
CA ALA A 85 5.25 -13.54 20.08
C ALA A 85 4.73 -12.27 20.76
N THR A 86 3.82 -12.42 21.72
CA THR A 86 3.23 -11.29 22.46
C THR A 86 4.28 -10.55 23.28
N ALA A 87 5.16 -11.27 23.98
CA ALA A 87 6.24 -10.67 24.74
C ALA A 87 7.17 -9.85 23.84
N ALA A 88 7.55 -10.38 22.67
CA ALA A 88 8.38 -9.66 21.72
C ALA A 88 7.71 -8.37 21.19
N ILE A 89 6.42 -8.42 20.87
CA ILE A 89 5.65 -7.23 20.46
C ILE A 89 5.65 -6.18 21.58
N LEU A 90 5.32 -6.60 22.81
CA LEU A 90 5.22 -5.70 23.95
C LEU A 90 6.58 -5.10 24.32
N VAL A 91 7.64 -5.90 24.39
CA VAL A 91 8.99 -5.40 24.72
C VAL A 91 9.43 -4.29 23.75
N LEU A 92 9.08 -4.41 22.47
CA LEU A 92 9.43 -3.41 21.47
C LEU A 92 8.49 -2.21 21.47
N ALA A 93 7.17 -2.42 21.43
CA ALA A 93 6.20 -1.34 21.23
C ALA A 93 5.82 -0.62 22.54
N LEU A 94 5.81 -1.32 23.68
CA LEU A 94 5.30 -0.80 24.94
C LEU A 94 6.06 0.43 25.47
N PRO A 95 7.42 0.51 25.41
CA PRO A 95 8.13 1.71 25.86
C PRO A 95 7.67 2.98 25.14
N TRP A 96 7.46 2.91 23.83
CA TRP A 96 6.95 4.02 23.03
C TRP A 96 5.49 4.35 23.38
N MET A 97 4.64 3.33 23.59
CA MET A 97 3.25 3.53 23.99
C MET A 97 3.11 4.16 25.38
N ILE A 98 3.93 3.75 26.35
CA ILE A 98 3.96 4.35 27.69
C ILE A 98 4.36 5.83 27.58
N ARG A 99 5.41 6.14 26.81
CA ARG A 99 5.83 7.52 26.56
C ARG A 99 4.72 8.36 25.93
N ASN A 100 3.97 7.80 24.97
CA ASN A 100 2.87 8.54 24.34
C ASN A 100 1.68 8.72 25.29
N GLN A 101 1.38 7.72 26.12
CA GLN A 101 0.35 7.84 27.14
C GLN A 101 0.69 8.93 28.16
N SER A 102 1.93 8.99 28.64
CA SER A 102 2.33 10.01 29.61
C SER A 102 2.39 11.42 29.01
N LEU A 103 2.81 11.55 27.75
CA LEU A 103 2.98 12.85 27.11
C LEU A 103 1.71 13.39 26.44
N TYR A 104 0.92 12.53 25.80
CA TYR A 104 -0.23 12.92 24.97
C TYR A 104 -1.57 12.41 25.51
N GLY A 105 -1.59 11.57 26.55
CA GLY A 105 -2.82 10.94 27.03
C GLY A 105 -3.45 9.98 26.02
N ASP A 106 -2.67 9.51 25.03
CA ASP A 106 -3.08 8.63 23.94
C ASP A 106 -1.89 7.73 23.57
N PRO A 107 -1.96 6.41 23.83
CA PRO A 107 -0.82 5.51 23.65
C PRO A 107 -0.40 5.37 22.17
N PHE A 108 -1.32 5.63 21.24
CA PHE A 108 -1.07 5.55 19.80
C PHE A 108 -0.89 6.92 19.15
N ALA A 109 -0.96 8.02 19.93
CA ALA A 109 -0.85 9.40 19.46
C ALA A 109 -1.81 9.75 18.29
N ILE A 110 -2.98 9.10 18.22
CA ILE A 110 -3.99 9.32 17.18
C ILE A 110 -4.58 10.74 17.27
N LYS A 111 -4.81 11.24 18.49
CA LYS A 111 -5.31 12.61 18.70
C LYS A 111 -4.33 13.65 18.15
N GLU A 112 -3.06 13.52 18.49
CA GLU A 112 -2.00 14.43 18.02
C GLU A 112 -1.79 14.31 16.51
N PHE A 113 -1.85 13.09 15.96
CA PHE A 113 -1.87 12.89 14.52
C PHE A 113 -3.01 13.69 13.87
N ASN A 114 -4.26 13.54 14.35
CA ASN A 114 -5.40 14.26 13.80
C ASN A 114 -5.26 15.78 13.91
N ARG A 115 -4.73 16.29 15.02
CA ARG A 115 -4.47 17.73 15.20
C ARG A 115 -3.50 18.25 14.15
N ALA A 116 -2.38 17.55 13.96
CA ALA A 116 -1.38 17.91 12.95
C ALA A 116 -1.90 17.75 11.52
N PHE A 117 -2.81 16.80 11.27
CA PHE A 117 -3.32 16.49 9.94
C PHE A 117 -4.46 17.42 9.47
N THR A 118 -4.98 18.29 10.33
CA THR A 118 -6.06 19.25 9.97
C THR A 118 -5.68 20.19 8.82
N GLN A 119 -4.40 20.51 8.65
CA GLN A 119 -3.91 21.36 7.56
C GLN A 119 -3.79 20.63 6.22
N SER A 120 -4.00 19.31 6.20
CA SER A 120 -4.02 18.54 4.95
C SER A 120 -5.31 18.76 4.17
N ALA A 121 -5.30 18.47 2.88
CA ALA A 121 -6.50 18.50 2.05
C ALA A 121 -7.60 17.63 2.67
N GLN A 122 -8.79 18.20 2.84
CA GLN A 122 -9.96 17.55 3.46
C GLN A 122 -10.94 17.08 2.39
N LYS A 123 -11.64 15.96 2.62
CA LYS A 123 -12.71 15.49 1.73
C LYS A 123 -13.75 16.58 1.48
N GLU A 124 -14.20 17.23 2.56
CA GLU A 124 -15.27 18.23 2.51
C GLU A 124 -14.93 19.39 1.55
N TYR A 125 -13.69 19.87 1.61
CA TYR A 125 -13.22 20.92 0.71
C TYR A 125 -13.18 20.45 -0.74
N MET A 126 -12.76 19.20 -0.98
CA MET A 126 -12.76 18.63 -2.33
C MET A 126 -14.17 18.58 -2.91
N VAL A 127 -15.13 18.02 -2.16
CA VAL A 127 -16.51 17.82 -2.60
C VAL A 127 -17.26 19.15 -2.78
N THR A 128 -17.05 20.12 -1.90
CA THR A 128 -17.83 21.38 -1.91
C THR A 128 -17.21 22.49 -2.75
N GLN A 129 -15.88 22.50 -2.92
CA GLN A 129 -15.17 23.61 -3.57
C GLN A 129 -14.41 23.19 -4.82
N VAL A 130 -13.64 22.10 -4.75
CA VAL A 130 -12.72 21.73 -5.84
C VAL A 130 -13.44 21.04 -6.99
N ILE A 131 -14.20 19.99 -6.68
CA ILE A 131 -14.87 19.15 -7.68
C ILE A 131 -15.93 19.93 -8.46
N PRO A 132 -16.81 20.75 -7.84
CA PRO A 132 -17.79 21.52 -8.59
C PRO A 132 -17.16 22.52 -9.58
N ARG A 133 -15.93 22.98 -9.33
CA ARG A 133 -15.19 23.85 -10.25
C ARG A 133 -14.47 23.06 -11.34
N ALA A 134 -13.94 21.89 -11.00
CA ALA A 134 -13.15 21.06 -11.91
C ALA A 134 -14.01 20.18 -12.82
N GLN A 135 -15.17 19.73 -12.35
CA GLN A 135 -16.12 18.85 -13.02
C GLN A 135 -17.57 19.34 -12.76
N PRO A 136 -17.99 20.48 -13.34
CA PRO A 136 -19.27 21.13 -13.01
C PRO A 136 -20.51 20.27 -13.26
N ASP A 137 -20.45 19.37 -14.24
CA ASP A 137 -21.58 18.51 -14.64
C ASP A 137 -21.61 17.16 -13.89
N ALA A 138 -20.64 16.90 -13.01
CA ALA A 138 -20.53 15.63 -12.29
C ALA A 138 -21.16 15.72 -10.89
N ASP A 139 -21.75 14.61 -10.43
CA ASP A 139 -22.09 14.47 -9.01
C ASP A 139 -20.82 14.52 -8.14
N PRO A 140 -20.68 15.49 -7.22
CA PRO A 140 -19.41 15.72 -6.53
C PRO A 140 -18.94 14.55 -5.66
N GLU A 141 -19.86 13.82 -5.02
CA GLU A 141 -19.54 12.67 -4.18
C GLU A 141 -19.11 11.46 -5.02
N MET A 142 -19.83 11.18 -6.11
CA MET A 142 -19.46 10.12 -7.04
C MET A 142 -18.11 10.39 -7.70
N ALA A 143 -17.90 11.63 -8.17
CA ALA A 143 -16.63 12.07 -8.74
C ALA A 143 -15.50 11.94 -7.71
N TYR A 144 -15.74 12.32 -6.44
CA TYR A 144 -14.74 12.17 -5.38
C TYR A 144 -14.24 10.72 -5.27
N TRP A 145 -15.13 9.74 -5.17
CA TRP A 145 -14.70 8.35 -5.00
C TRP A 145 -14.13 7.73 -6.27
N LYS A 146 -14.75 7.98 -7.42
CA LYS A 146 -14.37 7.34 -8.69
C LYS A 146 -13.12 7.97 -9.29
N ASP A 147 -13.14 9.30 -9.44
CA ASP A 147 -12.16 10.04 -10.23
C ASP A 147 -11.00 10.51 -9.35
N TRP A 148 -11.31 11.06 -8.17
CA TRP A 148 -10.32 11.65 -7.27
C TRP A 148 -9.69 10.66 -6.30
N VAL A 149 -10.43 9.72 -5.72
CA VAL A 149 -9.84 8.68 -4.85
C VAL A 149 -9.41 7.50 -5.70
N GLY A 150 -10.31 6.93 -6.49
CA GLY A 150 -10.06 5.74 -7.30
C GLY A 150 -8.95 5.94 -8.33
N PHE A 151 -9.23 6.72 -9.38
CA PHE A 151 -8.29 6.85 -10.50
C PHE A 151 -6.99 7.57 -10.12
N TRP A 152 -7.06 8.56 -9.24
CA TRP A 152 -5.87 9.26 -8.74
C TRP A 152 -4.94 8.35 -7.92
N SER A 153 -5.51 7.49 -7.06
CA SER A 153 -4.71 6.51 -6.30
C SER A 153 -4.15 5.42 -7.20
N ALA A 154 -4.90 5.02 -8.23
CA ALA A 154 -4.42 4.06 -9.22
C ALA A 154 -3.19 4.63 -9.95
N ARG A 155 -3.25 5.86 -10.48
CA ARG A 155 -2.12 6.48 -11.19
C ARG A 155 -0.88 6.58 -10.30
N SER A 156 -1.06 7.05 -9.08
CA SER A 156 0.03 7.14 -8.10
C SER A 156 0.52 5.78 -7.62
N PHE A 157 -0.28 4.73 -7.66
CA PHE A 157 0.21 3.37 -7.40
C PHE A 157 1.31 2.97 -8.40
N VAL A 158 1.26 3.48 -9.64
CA VAL A 158 2.26 3.18 -10.67
C VAL A 158 3.38 4.22 -10.70
N GLY A 159 3.06 5.51 -10.84
CA GLY A 159 4.10 6.53 -11.02
C GLY A 159 3.59 7.97 -11.02
N VAL A 160 3.09 8.43 -9.88
CA VAL A 160 2.94 9.85 -9.59
C VAL A 160 3.72 10.11 -8.32
N PHE A 161 4.71 10.98 -8.41
CA PHE A 161 5.76 11.10 -7.39
C PHE A 161 5.59 12.36 -6.54
N GLY A 162 6.46 12.50 -5.54
CA GLY A 162 6.46 13.65 -4.64
C GLY A 162 5.20 13.72 -3.78
N TYR A 163 4.62 14.90 -3.70
CA TYR A 163 3.35 15.17 -3.01
C TYR A 163 2.19 15.21 -4.01
N MET A 164 2.22 14.31 -5.00
CA MET A 164 1.24 14.21 -6.10
C MET A 164 1.35 15.37 -7.11
N ASP A 165 2.58 15.80 -7.33
CA ASP A 165 2.91 17.00 -8.12
C ASP A 165 3.91 16.72 -9.25
N ILE A 166 4.50 15.53 -9.30
CA ILE A 166 5.45 15.11 -10.35
C ILE A 166 4.81 13.99 -11.15
N TRP A 167 4.53 14.23 -12.43
CA TRP A 167 3.74 13.34 -13.25
C TRP A 167 4.56 12.74 -14.41
N MET A 168 4.44 11.43 -14.64
CA MET A 168 5.06 10.81 -15.83
C MET A 168 4.41 11.25 -17.14
N THR A 169 3.15 11.73 -17.08
CA THR A 169 2.36 12.13 -18.25
C THR A 169 1.84 13.55 -18.04
N GLN A 170 1.82 14.35 -19.12
CA GLN A 170 1.72 15.82 -19.12
C GLN A 170 0.51 16.45 -18.39
N ASN A 171 -0.51 15.69 -18.02
CA ASN A 171 -1.67 16.22 -17.31
C ASN A 171 -1.91 15.47 -15.98
N GLY A 172 -1.45 16.08 -14.88
CA GLY A 172 -1.96 15.78 -13.54
C GLY A 172 -3.44 16.12 -13.36
N ARG A 173 -4.04 16.80 -14.33
CA ARG A 173 -5.48 17.09 -14.40
C ARG A 173 -6.25 15.84 -14.81
N LEU A 174 -7.48 15.72 -14.32
CA LEU A 174 -8.47 14.72 -14.70
C LEU A 174 -8.91 14.89 -16.17
N SER A 175 -7.98 14.71 -17.11
CA SER A 175 -8.30 14.54 -18.53
C SER A 175 -8.68 13.08 -18.70
N GLY A 176 -9.98 12.79 -18.65
CA GLY A 176 -10.54 11.46 -18.97
C GLY A 176 -10.33 11.02 -20.42
N LYS A 177 -9.52 11.73 -21.21
CA LYS A 177 -9.13 11.28 -22.54
C LYS A 177 -8.15 10.12 -22.37
N LEU A 178 -8.48 8.99 -22.99
CA LEU A 178 -7.62 7.79 -22.98
C LEU A 178 -6.16 8.15 -23.32
N ASP A 179 -5.97 9.09 -24.25
CA ASP A 179 -4.70 9.48 -24.85
C ASP A 179 -3.63 9.96 -23.87
N ASP A 180 -4.00 10.78 -22.88
CA ASP A 180 -3.05 11.31 -21.89
C ASP A 180 -2.66 10.28 -20.83
N ASN A 181 -3.53 9.29 -20.58
CA ASN A 181 -3.39 8.31 -19.50
C ASN A 181 -3.21 6.86 -20.00
N ARG A 182 -2.95 6.66 -21.31
CA ARG A 182 -2.85 5.32 -21.94
C ARG A 182 -1.90 4.40 -21.18
N LEU A 183 -0.76 4.94 -20.76
CA LEU A 183 0.26 4.20 -20.01
C LEU A 183 -0.30 3.60 -18.70
N TYR A 184 -1.02 4.40 -17.91
CA TYR A 184 -1.64 3.93 -16.67
C TYR A 184 -2.73 2.90 -16.95
N TRP A 185 -3.57 3.11 -17.97
CA TRP A 185 -4.61 2.16 -18.34
C TRP A 185 -4.03 0.81 -18.75
N VAL A 186 -2.98 0.79 -19.57
CA VAL A 186 -2.28 -0.45 -19.95
C VAL A 186 -1.70 -1.13 -18.71
N ALA A 187 -1.04 -0.38 -17.82
CA ALA A 187 -0.53 -0.93 -16.57
C ALA A 187 -1.64 -1.55 -15.71
N PHE A 188 -2.78 -0.87 -15.53
CA PHE A 188 -3.90 -1.40 -14.74
C PHE A 188 -4.56 -2.61 -15.37
N LEU A 189 -4.72 -2.64 -16.69
CA LEU A 189 -5.29 -3.79 -17.38
C LEU A 189 -4.40 -5.03 -17.20
N VAL A 190 -3.07 -4.87 -17.33
CA VAL A 190 -2.12 -5.97 -17.14
C VAL A 190 -2.09 -6.41 -15.67
N LEU A 191 -1.91 -5.48 -14.73
CA LEU A 191 -1.83 -5.79 -13.29
C LEU A 191 -3.15 -6.35 -12.75
N GLY A 192 -4.28 -5.72 -13.09
CA GLY A 192 -5.61 -6.12 -12.67
C GLY A 192 -6.05 -7.44 -13.29
N GLY A 193 -5.77 -7.64 -14.59
CA GLY A 193 -6.04 -8.91 -15.28
C GLY A 193 -5.23 -10.06 -14.68
N ALA A 194 -3.94 -9.85 -14.40
CA ALA A 194 -3.10 -10.82 -13.72
C ALA A 194 -3.60 -11.12 -12.30
N LEU A 195 -3.95 -10.09 -11.51
CA LEU A 195 -4.50 -10.28 -10.18
C LEU A 195 -5.81 -11.10 -10.22
N ALA A 196 -6.73 -10.75 -11.13
CA ALA A 196 -7.99 -11.47 -11.30
C ALA A 196 -7.79 -12.94 -11.72
N ALA A 197 -6.83 -13.20 -12.61
CA ALA A 197 -6.44 -14.57 -12.97
C ALA A 197 -5.86 -15.34 -11.77
N GLY A 198 -5.02 -14.69 -10.96
CA GLY A 198 -4.45 -15.26 -9.74
C GLY A 198 -5.53 -15.63 -8.71
N LEU A 199 -6.51 -14.75 -8.51
CA LEU A 199 -7.66 -15.00 -7.63
C LEU A 199 -8.50 -16.22 -8.04
N ARG A 200 -8.52 -16.56 -9.33
CA ARG A 200 -9.23 -17.74 -9.87
C ARG A 200 -8.39 -19.03 -9.83
N GLY A 201 -7.07 -18.91 -9.69
CA GLY A 201 -6.10 -19.99 -9.92
C GLY A 201 -5.82 -20.93 -8.75
N PHE A 202 -6.63 -20.92 -7.68
CA PHE A 202 -6.27 -21.61 -6.44
C PHE A 202 -6.78 -23.05 -6.35
N GLY A 203 -5.83 -24.01 -6.38
CA GLY A 203 -6.10 -25.44 -6.22
C GLY A 203 -5.38 -26.12 -5.06
N ASP A 204 -4.25 -25.60 -4.56
CA ASP A 204 -3.47 -26.27 -3.50
C ASP A 204 -4.11 -26.05 -2.11
N PRO A 205 -4.62 -27.11 -1.44
CA PRO A 205 -5.18 -27.01 -0.11
C PRO A 205 -4.19 -26.47 0.92
N LYS A 206 -2.88 -26.72 0.75
CA LYS A 206 -1.84 -26.27 1.67
C LYS A 206 -1.60 -24.75 1.61
N ALA A 207 -1.95 -24.10 0.50
CA ALA A 207 -1.79 -22.66 0.32
C ALA A 207 -2.96 -21.84 0.89
N ARG A 208 -4.15 -22.45 1.06
CA ARG A 208 -5.39 -21.77 1.47
C ARG A 208 -5.24 -20.95 2.75
N GLY A 209 -4.54 -21.50 3.74
CA GLY A 209 -4.32 -20.83 5.01
C GLY A 209 -3.47 -19.55 4.88
N GLY A 210 -2.36 -19.61 4.15
CA GLY A 210 -1.53 -18.43 3.89
C GLY A 210 -2.25 -17.37 3.07
N LEU A 211 -3.07 -17.80 2.10
CA LEU A 211 -3.90 -16.90 1.29
C LEU A 211 -4.97 -16.21 2.12
N ALA A 212 -5.59 -16.90 3.08
CA ALA A 212 -6.55 -16.27 4.00
C ALA A 212 -5.90 -15.13 4.80
N VAL A 213 -4.67 -15.34 5.27
CA VAL A 213 -3.87 -14.30 5.96
C VAL A 213 -3.63 -13.08 5.04
N PHE A 214 -3.21 -13.34 3.80
CA PHE A 214 -2.91 -12.29 2.82
C PHE A 214 -4.18 -11.51 2.44
N THR A 215 -5.29 -12.22 2.19
CA THR A 215 -6.59 -11.63 1.85
C THR A 215 -7.09 -10.74 2.99
N VAL A 216 -7.08 -11.22 4.23
CA VAL A 216 -7.54 -10.42 5.37
C VAL A 216 -6.66 -9.19 5.55
N PHE A 217 -5.34 -9.32 5.44
CA PHE A 217 -4.46 -8.16 5.52
C PHE A 217 -4.73 -7.13 4.40
N GLY A 218 -4.87 -7.59 3.15
CA GLY A 218 -5.20 -6.74 2.01
C GLY A 218 -6.54 -6.00 2.21
N LEU A 219 -7.57 -6.70 2.68
CA LEU A 219 -8.88 -6.11 2.98
C LEU A 219 -8.80 -5.07 4.11
N VAL A 220 -8.04 -5.33 5.16
CA VAL A 220 -7.83 -4.35 6.25
C VAL A 220 -7.13 -3.11 5.73
N ILE A 221 -6.09 -3.25 4.90
CA ILE A 221 -5.39 -2.10 4.30
C ILE A 221 -6.32 -1.29 3.39
N LEU A 222 -7.15 -1.95 2.57
CA LEU A 222 -8.15 -1.26 1.74
C LEU A 222 -9.22 -0.56 2.59
N ALA A 223 -9.70 -1.20 3.66
CA ALA A 223 -10.66 -0.60 4.59
C ALA A 223 -10.09 0.63 5.29
N LEU A 224 -8.82 0.57 5.75
CA LEU A 224 -8.13 1.71 6.35
C LEU A 224 -7.91 2.83 5.33
N PHE A 225 -7.57 2.50 4.09
CA PHE A 225 -7.41 3.46 3.01
C PHE A 225 -8.72 4.20 2.70
N ILE A 226 -9.84 3.47 2.61
CA ILE A 226 -11.17 4.04 2.43
C ILE A 226 -11.52 4.91 3.64
N GLN A 227 -11.36 4.39 4.86
CA GLN A 227 -11.67 5.12 6.09
C GLN A 227 -10.88 6.43 6.19
N PHE A 228 -9.60 6.41 5.82
CA PHE A 228 -8.77 7.61 5.81
C PHE A 228 -9.27 8.65 4.78
N ASN A 229 -9.68 8.18 3.60
CA ASN A 229 -10.24 9.02 2.53
C ASN A 229 -11.67 9.49 2.77
N ARG A 230 -12.36 9.01 3.82
CA ARG A 230 -13.65 9.57 4.24
C ARG A 230 -13.51 10.91 4.96
N GLN A 231 -12.33 11.21 5.50
CA GLN A 231 -12.05 12.44 6.23
C GLN A 231 -11.06 13.33 5.47
N TYR A 232 -9.92 12.78 5.10
CA TYR A 232 -8.84 13.51 4.43
C TYR A 232 -8.78 13.15 2.95
N PHE A 233 -8.43 14.07 2.07
CA PHE A 233 -8.11 13.75 0.70
C PHE A 233 -6.67 13.24 0.60
N GLN A 234 -6.50 11.92 0.63
CA GLN A 234 -5.21 11.23 0.66
C GLN A 234 -5.20 10.11 -0.38
N ALA A 235 -5.52 10.48 -1.61
CA ALA A 235 -5.65 9.59 -2.77
C ALA A 235 -4.29 9.19 -3.37
N GLN A 236 -3.42 8.62 -2.54
CA GLN A 236 -2.10 8.15 -2.95
C GLN A 236 -1.99 6.63 -2.86
N GLY A 237 -1.52 6.00 -3.93
CA GLY A 237 -1.31 4.56 -3.99
C GLY A 237 -0.33 4.02 -2.95
N ARG A 238 0.58 4.86 -2.43
CA ARG A 238 1.51 4.47 -1.35
C ARG A 238 0.81 3.96 -0.09
N TYR A 239 -0.41 4.41 0.19
CA TYR A 239 -1.16 3.96 1.38
C TYR A 239 -1.57 2.48 1.32
N VAL A 240 -1.60 1.89 0.13
CA VAL A 240 -1.88 0.46 -0.05
C VAL A 240 -0.60 -0.39 -0.23
N TYR A 241 0.58 0.23 -0.24
CA TYR A 241 1.85 -0.49 -0.35
C TYR A 241 2.24 -1.34 0.87
N PRO A 242 1.77 -1.11 2.11
CA PRO A 242 1.99 -2.08 3.17
C PRO A 242 1.52 -3.50 2.78
N ALA A 243 0.47 -3.60 1.95
CA ALA A 243 -0.03 -4.84 1.36
C ALA A 243 0.60 -5.20 0.00
N LEU A 244 1.75 -4.62 -0.38
CA LEU A 244 2.41 -4.89 -1.67
C LEU A 244 2.69 -6.38 -1.89
N ALA A 245 3.03 -7.12 -0.83
CA ALA A 245 3.21 -8.57 -0.89
C ALA A 245 1.91 -9.31 -1.28
N VAL A 246 0.75 -8.83 -0.85
CA VAL A 246 -0.57 -9.38 -1.20
C VAL A 246 -0.82 -9.21 -2.70
N TRP A 247 -0.65 -7.98 -3.19
CA TRP A 247 -0.87 -7.65 -4.61
C TRP A 247 0.11 -8.40 -5.51
N ALA A 248 1.40 -8.38 -5.15
CA ALA A 248 2.46 -9.03 -5.91
C ALA A 248 2.29 -10.55 -5.98
N THR A 249 1.88 -11.18 -4.88
CA THR A 249 1.63 -12.63 -4.85
C THR A 249 0.45 -12.99 -5.74
N GLY A 250 -0.67 -12.25 -5.65
CA GLY A 250 -1.83 -12.48 -6.51
C GLY A 250 -1.52 -12.29 -7.99
N ILE A 251 -0.82 -11.21 -8.36
CA ILE A 251 -0.36 -10.96 -9.73
C ILE A 251 0.59 -12.06 -10.21
N GLY A 252 1.60 -12.41 -9.42
CA GLY A 252 2.59 -13.43 -9.77
C GLY A 252 1.96 -14.80 -10.02
N LEU A 253 0.98 -15.18 -9.20
CA LEU A 253 0.20 -16.41 -9.38
C LEU A 253 -0.62 -16.38 -10.67
N GLY A 254 -1.26 -15.25 -10.98
CA GLY A 254 -2.04 -15.13 -12.21
C GLY A 254 -1.20 -15.14 -13.48
N LEU A 255 -0.02 -14.52 -13.46
CA LEU A 255 0.93 -14.59 -14.57
C LEU A 255 1.49 -16.01 -14.76
N SER A 256 1.64 -16.75 -13.67
CA SER A 256 2.08 -18.16 -13.69
C SER A 256 0.99 -19.13 -14.14
N ALA A 257 -0.25 -18.67 -14.33
CA ALA A 257 -1.36 -19.51 -14.79
C ALA A 257 -1.14 -20.06 -16.21
N TRP A 258 -0.23 -19.46 -17.00
CA TRP A 258 0.18 -20.00 -18.29
C TRP A 258 1.10 -21.22 -18.10
N LYS A 259 0.50 -22.39 -17.88
CA LYS A 259 1.19 -23.65 -17.52
C LYS A 259 2.37 -24.02 -18.42
N LYS A 260 2.31 -23.71 -19.72
CA LYS A 260 3.38 -24.05 -20.68
C LYS A 260 4.58 -23.09 -20.64
N ARG A 261 4.40 -21.85 -20.16
CA ARG A 261 5.43 -20.81 -20.11
C ARG A 261 5.20 -19.86 -18.92
N PRO A 262 5.33 -20.34 -17.68
CA PRO A 262 5.01 -19.54 -16.48
C PRO A 262 5.85 -18.26 -16.37
N MET A 263 7.08 -18.28 -16.91
CA MET A 263 7.98 -17.14 -16.92
C MET A 263 7.67 -16.10 -18.01
N ALA A 264 6.91 -16.44 -19.05
CA ALA A 264 6.63 -15.50 -20.14
C ALA A 264 5.79 -14.31 -19.65
N GLY A 265 4.74 -14.57 -18.87
CA GLY A 265 3.92 -13.51 -18.27
C GLY A 265 4.72 -12.61 -17.32
N VAL A 266 5.61 -13.22 -16.52
CA VAL A 266 6.51 -12.49 -15.61
C VAL A 266 7.50 -11.63 -16.40
N ALA A 267 8.14 -12.18 -17.43
CA ALA A 267 9.09 -11.46 -18.27
C ALA A 267 8.44 -10.27 -18.99
N LEU A 268 7.22 -10.44 -19.53
CA LEU A 268 6.45 -9.36 -20.14
C LEU A 268 6.12 -8.25 -19.13
N LEU A 269 5.73 -8.62 -17.91
CA LEU A 269 5.48 -7.62 -16.86
C LEU A 269 6.78 -6.89 -16.46
N VAL A 270 7.91 -7.60 -16.35
CA VAL A 270 9.22 -6.98 -16.09
C VAL A 270 9.57 -5.98 -17.18
N LEU A 271 9.46 -6.37 -18.45
CA LEU A 271 9.74 -5.48 -19.58
C LEU A 271 8.82 -4.25 -19.58
N LEU A 272 7.53 -4.42 -19.31
CA LEU A 272 6.58 -3.32 -19.18
C LEU A 272 7.00 -2.35 -18.09
N LEU A 273 7.27 -2.86 -16.88
CA LEU A 273 7.62 -2.04 -15.72
C LEU A 273 8.96 -1.31 -15.91
N VAL A 274 9.99 -1.99 -16.41
CA VAL A 274 11.28 -1.36 -16.77
C VAL A 274 11.08 -0.29 -17.84
N GLY A 275 10.22 -0.54 -18.84
CA GLY A 275 9.86 0.45 -19.84
C GLY A 275 9.20 1.70 -19.23
N ILE A 276 8.32 1.52 -18.24
CA ILE A 276 7.72 2.63 -17.49
C ILE A 276 8.78 3.37 -16.65
N ASP A 277 9.70 2.65 -16.00
CA ASP A 277 10.79 3.27 -15.23
C ASP A 277 11.71 4.12 -16.13
N ALA A 278 12.11 3.59 -17.29
CA ALA A 278 12.91 4.32 -18.28
C ALA A 278 12.17 5.55 -18.80
N PHE A 279 10.86 5.43 -19.06
CA PHE A 279 10.01 6.55 -19.45
C PHE A 279 9.93 7.61 -18.34
N ALA A 280 9.74 7.19 -17.09
CA ALA A 280 9.72 8.08 -15.93
C ALA A 280 11.03 8.88 -15.84
N LEU A 281 12.19 8.21 -15.88
CA LEU A 281 13.50 8.86 -15.82
C LEU A 281 13.70 9.89 -16.94
N SER A 282 13.17 9.64 -18.14
CA SER A 282 13.22 10.60 -19.25
C SER A 282 12.39 11.89 -19.02
N ARG A 283 11.50 11.90 -18.02
CA ARG A 283 10.56 12.99 -17.73
C ARG A 283 10.89 13.75 -16.44
N LEU A 284 11.53 13.10 -15.47
CA LEU A 284 11.71 13.64 -14.12
C LEU A 284 12.37 15.02 -14.10
N ASP A 285 13.45 15.25 -14.87
CA ASP A 285 14.18 16.53 -14.86
C ASP A 285 13.27 17.72 -15.23
N ASN A 286 12.43 17.53 -16.25
CA ASN A 286 11.48 18.56 -16.69
C ASN A 286 10.40 18.82 -15.63
N GLU A 287 9.87 17.77 -15.00
CA GLU A 287 8.84 17.89 -13.96
C GLU A 287 9.38 18.56 -12.68
N PHE A 288 10.64 18.25 -12.31
CA PHE A 288 11.30 18.94 -11.20
C PHE A 288 11.54 20.42 -11.51
N ALA A 289 11.91 20.77 -12.75
CA ALA A 289 12.05 22.15 -13.17
C ALA A 289 10.72 22.92 -13.05
N LEU A 290 9.61 22.32 -13.50
CA LEU A 290 8.27 22.89 -13.37
C LEU A 290 7.88 23.14 -11.90
N ARG A 291 8.19 22.19 -11.01
CA ARG A 291 7.93 22.34 -9.57
C ARG A 291 8.73 23.50 -8.97
N ILE A 292 10.01 23.63 -9.32
CA ILE A 292 10.87 24.72 -8.84
C ILE A 292 10.33 26.07 -9.32
N GLU A 293 9.92 26.17 -10.58
CA GLU A 293 9.34 27.38 -11.15
C GLU A 293 8.02 27.77 -10.47
N ALA A 294 7.10 26.82 -10.29
CA ALA A 294 5.86 27.05 -9.56
C ALA A 294 6.12 27.52 -8.11
N GLY A 295 7.14 26.97 -7.45
CA GLY A 295 7.56 27.39 -6.12
C GLY A 295 8.06 28.83 -6.06
N ARG A 296 8.76 29.31 -7.10
CA ARG A 296 9.20 30.71 -7.20
C ARG A 296 8.05 31.68 -7.43
N GLN A 297 7.01 31.27 -8.14
CA GLN A 297 5.83 32.10 -8.43
C GLN A 297 4.88 32.23 -7.23
N ALA A 298 4.97 31.32 -6.26
CA ALA A 298 4.12 31.31 -5.07
C ALA A 298 4.71 32.10 -3.88
N GLN A 299 5.94 32.62 -4.01
CA GLN A 299 6.62 33.49 -3.04
C GLN A 299 6.42 34.97 -3.41
#